data_AF-A0A645J078-F1
#
_entry.id   AF-A0A645J078-F1
#
_cell.length_a   1.000
_cell.length_b   1.000
_cell.length_c   1.000
_cell.angle_alpha   90.00
_cell.angle_beta   90.00
_cell.angle_gamma   90.00
#
_symmetry.space_group_name_H-M   'P 1'
#
loop_
_entity.id
_entity.type
_entity.pdbx_description
1 polymer ?
#
loop_
_entity_poly.entity_id
_entity_poly.type
_entity_poly.pdbx_seq_one_letter_code
_entity_poly.pdbx_strand_id
1 'polypeptide(L)'
;MLEDIKRINLLVFGLGNAKEMAVRRNAEINVLKKIGDEGLTAEAFGYFFDKDGNIKMQTNSVGITMENFTAIKNTVGVAGGSSKAEAIYSLSKFNDNFILVTDEAAAKRILEL
;
A
#
# COMPACT_ATOMS: atom_id res chain seq x y z
N MET A 1 -9.84 -20.70 5.38
CA MET A 1 -8.87 -19.59 5.35
C MET A 1 -9.04 -18.69 4.12
N LEU A 2 -8.77 -19.16 2.88
CA LEU A 2 -8.98 -18.34 1.67
C LEU A 2 -10.46 -18.00 1.41
N GLU A 3 -11.38 -18.89 1.77
CA GLU A 3 -12.82 -18.60 1.70
C GLU A 3 -13.28 -17.57 2.74
N ASP A 4 -12.62 -17.51 3.90
CA ASP A 4 -12.93 -16.53 4.94
C ASP A 4 -12.56 -15.11 4.49
N ILE A 5 -11.47 -14.97 3.73
CA ILE A 5 -11.06 -13.70 3.12
C ILE A 5 -12.16 -13.12 2.23
N LYS A 6 -12.88 -13.97 1.49
CA LYS A 6 -14.00 -13.53 0.63
C LYS A 6 -15.22 -13.05 1.42
N ARG A 7 -15.29 -13.35 2.72
CA ARG A 7 -16.39 -12.97 3.62
C ARG A 7 -16.04 -11.77 4.52
N ILE A 8 -14.86 -11.17 4.35
CA ILE A 8 -14.45 -10.01 5.14
C ILE A 8 -15.43 -8.86 4.91
N ASN A 9 -15.96 -8.33 6.01
CA ASN A 9 -16.84 -7.16 6.03
C ASN A 9 -16.11 -5.88 6.48
N LEU A 10 -14.96 -6.02 7.15
CA LEU A 10 -14.07 -4.95 7.59
C LEU A 10 -12.62 -5.40 7.43
N LEU A 11 -11.83 -4.63 6.68
CA LEU A 11 -10.38 -4.84 6.53
C LEU A 11 -9.64 -3.68 7.19
N VAL A 12 -8.78 -3.98 8.16
CA VAL A 12 -7.79 -3.04 8.68
C VAL A 12 -6.43 -3.41 8.11
N PHE A 13 -5.74 -2.46 7.49
CA PHE A 13 -4.47 -2.73 6.81
C PHE A 13 -3.46 -1.60 7.01
N GLY A 14 -2.19 -1.98 6.93
CA GLY A 14 -1.08 -1.03 6.84
C GLY A 14 -0.61 -0.86 5.41
N LEU A 15 -0.01 0.28 5.14
CA LEU A 15 0.67 0.59 3.88
C LEU A 15 1.97 1.32 4.19
N GLY A 16 2.90 1.32 3.23
CA GLY A 16 4.10 2.12 3.43
C GLY A 16 4.98 2.27 2.22
N ASN A 17 6.09 3.00 2.42
CA ASN A 17 7.08 3.22 1.39
C ASN A 17 7.60 1.88 0.82
N ALA A 18 7.56 1.74 -0.50
CA ALA A 18 7.95 0.52 -1.21
C ALA A 18 9.35 0.02 -0.80
N LYS A 19 10.34 0.92 -0.77
CA LYS A 19 11.73 0.59 -0.46
C LYS A 19 11.89 0.16 1.00
N GLU A 20 11.31 0.90 1.93
CA GLU A 20 11.36 0.54 3.36
C GLU A 20 10.72 -0.83 3.61
N MET A 21 9.57 -1.10 2.98
CA MET A 21 8.85 -2.36 3.12
C MET A 21 9.64 -3.53 2.51
N ALA A 22 10.25 -3.33 1.35
CA ALA A 22 11.10 -4.34 0.71
C ALA A 22 12.35 -4.65 1.55
N VAL A 23 13.03 -3.62 2.08
CA VAL A 23 14.19 -3.80 2.97
C VAL A 23 13.78 -4.54 4.25
N ARG A 24 12.68 -4.13 4.89
CA ARG A 24 12.18 -4.78 6.11
C ARG A 24 11.86 -6.26 5.92
N ARG A 25 11.49 -6.67 4.70
CA ARG A 25 11.15 -8.06 4.35
C ARG A 25 12.32 -8.86 3.79
N ASN A 26 13.55 -8.32 3.82
CA ASN A 26 14.73 -8.92 3.20
C ASN A 26 14.49 -9.29 1.73
N ALA A 27 13.84 -8.40 0.97
CA ALA A 27 13.56 -8.62 -0.44
C ALA A 27 14.86 -8.81 -1.23
N GLU A 28 14.79 -9.64 -2.28
CA GLU A 28 15.90 -9.87 -3.18
C GLU A 28 16.37 -8.57 -3.85
N ILE A 29 17.65 -8.54 -4.26
CA ILE A 29 18.27 -7.35 -4.85
C ILE A 29 17.59 -6.89 -6.14
N ASN A 30 17.02 -7.83 -6.91
CA ASN A 30 16.23 -7.56 -8.12
C ASN A 30 14.95 -6.75 -7.81
N VAL A 31 14.27 -7.03 -6.70
CA VAL A 31 13.06 -6.32 -6.24
C VAL A 31 13.44 -4.90 -5.83
N LEU A 32 14.51 -4.75 -5.03
CA LEU A 32 15.00 -3.42 -4.62
C LEU A 32 15.42 -2.57 -5.82
N LYS A 33 16.08 -3.19 -6.81
CA LYS A 33 16.45 -2.52 -8.05
C LYS A 33 15.22 -2.09 -8.84
N LYS A 34 14.23 -2.98 -9.02
CA LYS A 34 12.99 -2.66 -9.72
C LYS A 34 12.20 -1.52 -9.05
N ILE A 35 12.17 -1.49 -7.71
CA ILE A 35 11.56 -0.38 -6.95
C ILE A 35 12.21 0.95 -7.31
N GLY A 36 13.55 0.99 -7.38
CA GLY A 36 14.29 2.19 -7.76
C GLY A 36 14.08 2.58 -9.23
N ASP A 37 14.27 1.63 -10.14
CA ASP A 37 14.24 1.85 -11.59
C ASP A 37 12.85 2.29 -12.07
N GLU A 38 11.78 1.78 -11.47
CA GLU A 38 10.39 2.10 -11.84
C GLU A 38 9.74 3.16 -10.95
N GLY A 39 10.47 3.74 -9.99
CA GLY A 39 9.95 4.80 -9.12
C GLY A 39 8.76 4.36 -8.26
N LEU A 40 8.82 3.15 -7.71
CA LEU A 40 7.75 2.59 -6.89
C LEU A 40 7.76 3.28 -5.52
N THR A 41 6.63 3.89 -5.16
CA THR A 41 6.49 4.74 -3.97
C THR A 41 5.78 4.03 -2.83
N ALA A 42 4.80 3.17 -3.12
CA ALA A 42 3.98 2.50 -2.11
C ALA A 42 4.05 0.97 -2.22
N GLU A 43 3.82 0.30 -1.09
CA GLU A 43 3.53 -1.13 -1.02
C GLU A 43 2.36 -1.40 -0.07
N ALA A 44 1.45 -2.27 -0.53
CA ALA A 44 0.39 -2.86 0.27
C ALA A 44 0.10 -4.28 -0.23
N PHE A 45 -0.03 -5.25 0.68
CA PHE A 45 -0.38 -6.65 0.38
C PHE A 45 0.54 -7.38 -0.62
N GLY A 46 1.78 -6.93 -0.79
CA GLY A 46 2.73 -7.45 -1.78
C GLY A 46 2.59 -6.82 -3.16
N TYR A 47 1.74 -5.82 -3.32
CA TYR A 47 1.59 -5.00 -4.53
C TYR A 47 2.32 -3.69 -4.36
N PHE A 48 3.02 -3.28 -5.41
CA PHE A 48 3.85 -2.08 -5.43
C PHE A 48 3.32 -1.10 -6.47
N PHE A 49 3.21 0.16 -6.04
CA PHE A 49 2.55 1.23 -6.78
C PHE A 49 3.55 2.33 -7.13
N ASP A 50 3.43 2.89 -8.33
CA ASP A 50 4.12 4.14 -8.69
C ASP A 50 3.43 5.37 -8.05
N LYS A 51 3.98 6.56 -8.24
CA LYS A 51 3.43 7.82 -7.70
C LYS A 51 2.01 8.16 -8.19
N ASP A 52 1.55 7.52 -9.25
CA ASP A 52 0.26 7.76 -9.89
C ASP A 52 -0.78 6.69 -9.50
N GLY A 53 -0.40 5.77 -8.61
CA GLY A 53 -1.28 4.70 -8.12
C GLY A 53 -1.36 3.50 -9.06
N ASN A 54 -0.50 3.40 -10.07
CA ASN A 54 -0.50 2.23 -10.94
C ASN A 54 0.27 1.08 -10.30
N ILE A 55 -0.31 -0.11 -10.32
CA ILE A 55 0.38 -1.35 -9.91
C ILE A 55 1.43 -1.70 -10.98
N LYS A 56 2.69 -1.77 -10.59
CA LYS A 56 3.82 -2.11 -11.50
C LYS A 56 4.52 -3.43 -11.16
N MET A 57 4.34 -3.89 -9.94
CA MET A 57 4.93 -5.13 -9.47
C MET A 57 4.05 -5.78 -8.41
N GLN A 58 3.97 -7.10 -8.47
CA GLN A 58 3.39 -7.94 -7.44
C GLN A 58 4.43 -8.99 -7.06
N THR A 59 4.68 -9.13 -5.76
CA THR A 59 5.43 -10.27 -5.21
C THR A 59 4.47 -11.39 -4.87
N ASN A 60 4.95 -12.64 -4.82
CA ASN A 60 4.15 -13.77 -4.36
C ASN A 60 3.76 -13.59 -2.88
N SER A 61 2.59 -13.03 -2.65
CA SER A 61 1.95 -12.94 -1.34
C SER A 61 0.75 -13.88 -1.27
N VAL A 62 0.55 -14.51 -0.11
CA VAL A 62 -0.63 -15.33 0.17
C VAL A 62 -1.59 -14.49 0.99
N GLY A 63 -2.85 -14.38 0.57
CA GLY A 63 -3.90 -13.71 1.34
C GLY A 63 -4.74 -12.76 0.51
N ILE A 64 -4.79 -11.49 0.95
CA ILE A 64 -5.60 -10.44 0.35
C ILE A 64 -5.05 -10.07 -1.03
N THR A 65 -5.87 -10.23 -2.07
CA THR A 65 -5.58 -9.71 -3.41
C THR A 65 -6.13 -8.30 -3.59
N MET A 66 -5.74 -7.62 -4.67
CA MET A 66 -6.31 -6.31 -5.01
C MET A 66 -7.79 -6.39 -5.35
N GLU A 67 -8.24 -7.48 -5.96
CA GLU A 67 -9.66 -7.72 -6.23
C GLU A 67 -10.45 -7.90 -4.92
N ASN A 68 -9.85 -8.50 -3.88
CA ASN A 68 -10.48 -8.55 -2.57
C ASN A 68 -10.52 -7.16 -1.93
N PHE A 69 -9.41 -6.43 -1.96
CA PHE A 69 -9.33 -5.09 -1.37
C PHE A 69 -10.38 -4.13 -1.95
N THR A 70 -10.58 -4.13 -3.27
CA THR A 70 -11.58 -3.25 -3.93
C THR A 70 -13.02 -3.71 -3.71
N ALA A 71 -13.26 -5.00 -3.44
CA ALA A 71 -14.60 -5.54 -3.19
C ALA A 71 -15.09 -5.38 -1.74
N ILE A 72 -14.18 -5.24 -0.78
CA ILE A 72 -14.53 -5.11 0.64
C ILE A 72 -15.11 -3.71 0.88
N LYS A 73 -16.34 -3.65 1.40
CA LYS A 73 -17.07 -2.38 1.60
C LYS A 73 -16.44 -1.45 2.63
N ASN A 74 -15.90 -2.01 3.73
CA ASN A 74 -15.32 -1.21 4.80
C ASN A 74 -13.83 -1.52 4.91
N THR A 75 -13.00 -0.55 4.55
CA THR A 75 -11.54 -0.67 4.59
C THR A 75 -10.98 0.49 5.40
N VAL A 76 -10.00 0.19 6.27
CA VAL A 76 -9.34 1.15 7.15
C VAL A 76 -7.84 1.02 6.95
N GLY A 77 -7.23 2.03 6.32
CA GLY A 77 -5.80 2.13 6.14
C GLY A 77 -5.18 2.86 7.32
N VAL A 78 -4.12 2.29 7.91
CA VAL A 78 -3.41 2.87 9.05
C VAL A 78 -1.95 3.07 8.69
N ALA A 79 -1.52 4.33 8.63
CA ALA A 79 -0.13 4.71 8.36
C ALA A 79 0.14 6.11 8.91
N GLY A 80 1.34 6.35 9.46
CA GLY A 80 1.73 7.63 10.05
C GLY A 80 3.20 7.95 9.79
N GLY A 81 3.58 9.19 10.03
CA GLY A 81 4.88 9.76 9.73
C GLY A 81 4.94 10.36 8.32
N SER A 82 5.62 11.50 8.20
CA SER A 82 5.78 12.19 6.91
C SER A 82 6.39 11.31 5.81
N SER A 83 7.24 10.33 6.15
CA SER A 83 7.83 9.39 5.19
C SER A 83 6.83 8.42 4.54
N LYS A 84 5.60 8.35 5.06
CA LYS A 84 4.52 7.50 4.51
C LYS A 84 3.55 8.28 3.62
N ALA A 85 3.66 9.60 3.54
CA ALA A 85 2.70 10.44 2.82
C ALA A 85 2.59 10.08 1.33
N GLU A 86 3.72 9.91 0.65
CA GLU A 86 3.75 9.54 -0.78
C GLU A 86 3.14 8.16 -1.01
N ALA A 87 3.32 7.22 -0.07
CA ALA A 87 2.73 5.90 -0.16
C ALA A 87 1.20 5.94 0.04
N ILE A 88 0.73 6.76 0.99
CA ILE A 88 -0.69 7.00 1.23
C ILE A 88 -1.33 7.62 0.00
N TYR A 89 -0.72 8.67 -0.54
CA TYR A 89 -1.21 9.41 -1.70
C TYR A 89 -1.24 8.55 -2.97
N SER A 90 -0.21 7.74 -3.20
CA SER A 90 -0.18 6.77 -4.31
C SER A 90 -1.32 5.75 -4.19
N LEU A 91 -1.53 5.16 -3.02
CA LEU A 91 -2.62 4.19 -2.84
C LEU A 91 -4.01 4.85 -2.99
N SER A 92 -4.20 6.08 -2.50
CA SER A 92 -5.48 6.79 -2.66
C SER A 92 -5.81 7.11 -4.11
N LYS A 93 -4.81 7.26 -5.00
CA LYS A 93 -5.04 7.38 -6.44
C LYS A 93 -5.53 6.08 -7.08
N PHE A 94 -5.13 4.93 -6.53
CA PHE A 94 -5.61 3.62 -6.97
C PHE A 94 -7.03 3.35 -6.48
N ASN A 95 -7.29 3.60 -5.19
CA ASN A 95 -8.59 3.42 -4.56
C ASN A 95 -8.74 4.42 -3.40
N ASP A 96 -9.66 5.37 -3.55
CA ASP A 96 -9.98 6.39 -2.54
C ASP A 96 -11.10 5.97 -1.58
N ASN A 97 -11.72 4.81 -1.82
CA ASN A 97 -12.81 4.29 -1.01
C ASN A 97 -12.30 3.52 0.23
N PHE A 98 -11.60 4.23 1.14
CA PHE A 98 -11.20 3.71 2.44
C PHE A 98 -11.09 4.81 3.50
N ILE A 99 -11.19 4.43 4.77
CA ILE A 99 -10.96 5.33 5.91
C ILE A 99 -9.47 5.37 6.20
N LEU A 100 -8.85 6.55 6.17
CA LEU A 100 -7.46 6.73 6.58
C LEU A 100 -7.38 7.11 8.07
N VAL A 101 -6.60 6.34 8.84
CA VAL A 101 -6.14 6.71 10.16
C VAL A 101 -4.66 7.06 10.07
N THR A 102 -4.33 8.33 10.33
CA THR A 102 -2.98 8.87 10.18
C THR A 102 -2.65 9.91 11.26
N ASP A 103 -1.40 10.37 11.29
CA ASP A 103 -0.95 11.43 12.19
C ASP A 103 -0.84 12.79 11.47
N GLU A 104 -0.62 13.84 12.25
CA GLU A 104 -0.51 15.22 11.74
C GLU A 104 0.64 15.39 10.74
N ALA A 105 1.77 14.70 10.96
CA ALA A 105 2.96 14.85 10.12
C ALA A 105 2.73 14.27 8.71
N ALA A 106 2.11 13.10 8.63
CA ALA A 106 1.68 12.51 7.37
C ALA A 106 0.59 13.36 6.70
N ALA A 107 -0.42 13.80 7.47
CA ALA A 107 -1.52 14.60 6.93
C ALA A 107 -1.05 15.91 6.30
N LYS A 108 -0.18 16.67 6.99
CA LYS A 108 0.40 17.90 6.44
C LYS A 108 1.18 17.65 5.17
N ARG A 109 2.03 16.61 5.16
CA ARG A 109 2.82 16.27 3.99
C ARG A 109 1.94 15.87 2.79
N ILE A 110 0.83 15.15 3.03
CA ILE A 110 -0.13 14.78 1.97
C ILE A 110 -0.74 16.03 1.32
N LEU A 111 -1.03 17.10 2.08
CA LEU A 111 -1.58 18.34 1.52
C LEU A 111 -0.61 19.11 0.61
N GLU A 112 0.68 18.75 0.61
CA GLU A 112 1.71 19.32 -0.25
C GLU A 112 1.97 18.51 -1.54
N LEU A 113 1.32 17.33 -1.69
CA LEU A 113 1.51 16.38 -2.79
C LEU A 113 0.47 16.54 -3.92
#